data_AF-A0A6J8E1Q9-F1
#
_entry.id   AF-A0A6J8E1Q9-F1
#
_cell.length_a   1.000
_cell.length_b   1.000
_cell.length_c   1.000
_cell.angle_alpha   90.00
_cell.angle_beta   90.00
_cell.angle_gamma   90.00
#
_symmetry.space_group_name_H-M   'P 1'
#
loop_
_entity.id
_entity.type
_entity.pdbx_description
1 polymer ?
#
loop_
_entity_poly.entity_id
_entity_poly.type
_entity_poly.pdbx_seq_one_letter_code
_entity_poly.pdbx_strand_id
1 'polypeptide(L)'
;MVKFQKYTGPPFVNHDVKIVPITPIKRKVDCFCYSCSITQIPLRLGWGTTIHRCQGMTIGEGESSRYIVINPGTRKFESLTPGALFVALSRAKTAGDDRTPPDFAWHPVVLVNQDRLCHKVDTPTTRARNMEIKRIQNLSSETFSKYSYISNSKILLKFRETTDRRHEE
;
A
#
# COMPACT_ATOMS: atom_id res chain seq x y z
N MET A 1 17.78 22.08 -3.89
CA MET A 1 17.51 21.71 -2.48
C MET A 1 16.06 21.31 -2.36
N VAL A 2 15.69 20.50 -1.37
CA VAL A 2 14.30 20.04 -1.17
C VAL A 2 13.91 20.20 0.30
N LYS A 3 12.70 20.68 0.56
CA LYS A 3 12.15 20.79 1.90
C LYS A 3 11.39 19.52 2.26
N PHE A 4 11.82 18.83 3.31
CA PHE A 4 11.20 17.60 3.80
C PHE A 4 10.49 17.87 5.13
N GLN A 5 9.17 17.90 5.14
CA GLN A 5 8.37 18.24 6.33
C GLN A 5 8.71 17.36 7.56
N LYS A 6 8.86 16.05 7.33
CA LYS A 6 9.16 15.05 8.37
C LYS A 6 10.67 14.86 8.64
N TYR A 7 11.55 15.72 8.13
CA TYR A 7 12.99 15.59 8.36
C TYR A 7 13.36 15.90 9.82
N THR A 8 14.05 14.99 10.49
CA THR A 8 14.51 15.11 11.89
C THR A 8 16.03 15.06 12.03
N GLY A 9 16.76 15.06 10.91
CA GLY A 9 18.22 15.04 10.90
C GLY A 9 18.86 16.41 11.14
N PRO A 10 20.20 16.48 11.11
CA PRO A 10 20.93 17.73 11.32
C PRO A 10 20.62 18.77 10.23
N PRO A 11 20.46 20.06 10.59
CA PRO A 11 20.16 21.10 9.63
C PRO A 11 21.35 21.37 8.71
N PHE A 12 21.08 21.51 7.41
CA PHE A 12 22.08 21.93 6.41
C PHE A 12 22.05 23.44 6.14
N VAL A 13 20.94 24.10 6.44
CA VAL A 13 20.73 25.54 6.28
C VAL A 13 20.23 26.10 7.60
N ASN A 14 20.92 27.12 8.14
CA ASN A 14 20.61 27.68 9.46
C ASN A 14 19.20 28.30 9.54
N HIS A 15 18.67 28.81 8.44
CA HIS A 15 17.36 29.48 8.40
C HIS A 15 16.17 28.51 8.27
N ASP A 16 16.37 27.28 7.79
CA ASP A 16 15.31 26.27 7.71
C ASP A 16 15.89 24.86 7.84
N VAL A 17 15.69 24.27 9.03
CA VAL A 17 16.21 22.95 9.41
C VAL A 17 15.65 21.81 8.55
N LYS A 18 14.56 22.04 7.82
CA LYS A 18 13.88 21.03 6.99
C LYS A 18 14.40 20.99 5.55
N ILE A 19 15.29 21.91 5.17
CA ILE A 19 15.86 21.96 3.82
C ILE A 19 17.10 21.06 3.76
N VAL A 20 17.07 20.12 2.82
CA VAL A 20 18.18 19.20 2.57
C VAL A 20 18.73 19.44 1.15
N PRO A 21 20.06 19.64 1.00
CA PRO A 21 20.69 19.65 -0.30
C PRO A 21 20.69 18.22 -0.86
N ILE A 22 20.26 18.07 -2.12
CA ILE A 22 20.27 16.78 -2.80
C ILE A 22 21.34 16.85 -3.87
N THR A 23 22.38 16.05 -3.69
CA THR A 23 23.51 15.97 -4.61
C THR A 23 23.28 14.89 -5.68
N PRO A 24 23.85 15.06 -6.88
CA PRO A 24 23.85 14.02 -7.88
C PRO A 24 24.56 12.77 -7.36
N ILE A 25 23.96 11.59 -7.61
CA ILE A 25 24.54 10.29 -7.28
C ILE A 25 24.94 9.60 -8.56
N LYS A 26 26.17 9.07 -8.58
CA LYS A 26 26.66 8.19 -9.65
C LYS A 26 26.24 6.74 -9.36
N ARG A 27 25.54 6.10 -10.29
CA ARG A 27 25.18 4.67 -10.23
C ARG A 27 25.70 3.94 -11.46
N LYS A 28 26.14 2.70 -11.29
CA LYS A 28 26.41 1.80 -12.41
C LYS A 28 25.08 1.43 -13.06
N VAL A 29 25.06 1.43 -14.38
CA VAL A 29 23.89 0.98 -15.15
C VAL A 29 24.00 -0.53 -15.32
N ASP A 30 22.88 -1.21 -15.25
CA ASP A 30 22.79 -2.63 -15.57
C ASP A 30 22.85 -2.80 -17.10
N CYS A 31 24.06 -2.59 -17.66
CA CYS A 31 24.37 -2.84 -19.06
C CYS A 31 25.25 -4.08 -19.17
N PHE A 32 25.13 -4.81 -20.29
CA PHE A 32 26.03 -5.92 -20.63
C PHE A 32 27.52 -5.53 -20.63
N CYS A 33 27.81 -4.25 -20.84
CA CYS A 33 29.16 -3.70 -20.83
C CYS A 33 29.78 -3.53 -19.43
N TYR A 34 28.99 -3.62 -18.34
CA TYR A 34 29.37 -3.41 -16.94
C TYR A 34 30.18 -2.13 -16.60
N SER A 35 30.41 -1.25 -17.57
CA SER A 35 31.24 -0.05 -17.48
C SER A 35 30.43 1.25 -17.53
N CYS A 36 29.18 1.20 -17.99
CA CYS A 36 28.33 2.38 -18.03
C CYS A 36 27.93 2.85 -16.63
N SER A 37 27.92 4.18 -16.46
CA SER A 37 27.44 4.81 -15.24
C SER A 37 26.62 6.04 -15.57
N ILE A 38 25.62 6.32 -14.73
CA ILE A 38 24.76 7.49 -14.83
C ILE A 38 24.92 8.33 -13.57
N THR A 39 25.07 9.64 -13.75
CA THR A 39 25.08 10.60 -12.64
C THR A 39 23.79 11.39 -12.70
N GLN A 40 22.94 11.25 -11.67
CA GLN A 40 21.63 11.88 -11.64
C GLN A 40 21.27 12.31 -10.22
N ILE A 41 20.50 13.39 -10.10
CA ILE A 41 19.83 13.74 -8.85
C ILE A 41 18.84 12.61 -8.50
N PRO A 42 18.91 12.01 -7.30
CA PRO A 42 18.08 10.88 -6.89
C PRO A 42 16.64 11.29 -6.54
N LEU A 43 15.98 12.02 -7.44
CA LEU A 43 14.61 12.49 -7.31
C LEU A 43 13.78 12.02 -8.49
N ARG A 44 12.49 11.83 -8.23
CA ARG A 44 11.46 11.62 -9.24
C ARG A 44 10.23 12.41 -8.84
N LEU A 45 9.41 12.80 -9.82
CA LEU A 45 8.10 13.39 -9.55
C LEU A 45 7.26 12.39 -8.75
N GLY A 46 6.67 12.85 -7.65
CA GLY A 46 5.94 12.00 -6.70
C GLY A 46 4.42 12.01 -6.88
N TRP A 47 3.87 12.83 -7.78
CA TRP A 47 2.42 12.94 -7.98
C TRP A 47 1.80 11.73 -8.66
N GLY A 48 2.58 11.01 -9.47
CA GLY A 48 2.16 9.79 -10.15
C GLY A 48 3.15 8.67 -9.88
N THR A 49 2.64 7.48 -9.56
CA THR A 49 3.45 6.29 -9.33
C THR A 49 2.74 5.06 -9.86
N THR A 50 3.48 3.97 -10.02
CA THR A 50 2.88 2.68 -10.41
C THR A 50 2.28 1.99 -9.19
N ILE A 51 1.27 1.15 -9.41
CA ILE A 51 0.62 0.38 -8.33
C ILE A 51 1.64 -0.45 -7.54
N HIS A 52 2.66 -1.02 -8.20
CA HIS A 52 3.71 -1.75 -7.51
C HIS A 52 4.57 -0.87 -6.61
N ARG A 53 4.84 0.38 -7.00
CA ARG A 53 5.62 1.32 -6.19
C ARG A 53 4.81 1.95 -5.05
N CYS A 54 3.49 1.95 -5.12
CA CYS A 54 2.66 2.43 -4.01
C CYS A 54 2.46 1.39 -2.91
N GLN A 55 2.97 0.16 -3.06
CA GLN A 55 2.93 -0.85 -2.00
C GLN A 55 3.60 -0.32 -0.72
N GLY A 56 2.84 -0.31 0.38
CA GLY A 56 3.31 0.21 1.67
C GLY A 56 3.10 1.71 1.89
N MET A 57 2.57 2.45 0.90
CA MET A 57 2.14 3.84 1.10
C MET A 57 0.76 3.90 1.77
N THR A 58 0.51 4.96 2.52
CA THR A 58 -0.81 5.29 3.08
C THR A 58 -1.22 6.67 2.57
N ILE A 59 -2.48 6.80 2.18
CA ILE A 59 -3.06 8.00 1.57
C ILE A 59 -4.35 8.33 2.32
N GLY A 60 -4.53 9.60 2.65
CA GLY A 60 -5.67 10.05 3.43
C GLY A 60 -5.29 11.20 4.34
N GLU A 61 -6.17 11.51 5.29
CA GLU A 61 -5.94 12.57 6.26
C GLU A 61 -4.68 12.31 7.12
N GLY A 62 -3.89 13.36 7.34
CA GLY A 62 -2.61 13.31 8.05
C GLY A 62 -1.43 12.69 7.26
N GLU A 63 -1.64 12.23 6.04
CA GLU A 63 -0.57 11.70 5.17
C GLU A 63 -0.02 12.75 4.20
N SER A 64 1.13 12.44 3.59
CA SER A 64 1.77 13.32 2.59
C SER A 64 0.89 13.56 1.36
N SER A 65 -0.01 12.62 1.04
CA SER A 65 -0.99 12.73 -0.04
C SER A 65 -2.39 12.56 0.54
N ARG A 66 -3.26 13.56 0.32
CA ARG A 66 -4.64 13.53 0.81
C ARG A 66 -5.55 12.61 0.00
N TYR A 67 -5.37 12.58 -1.32
CA TYR A 67 -6.21 11.81 -2.25
C TYR A 67 -5.37 11.02 -3.24
N ILE A 68 -5.91 9.91 -3.74
CA ILE A 68 -5.34 9.14 -4.86
C ILE A 68 -6.33 9.03 -6.02
N VAL A 69 -5.84 9.18 -7.23
CA VAL A 69 -6.60 8.87 -8.45
C VAL A 69 -6.07 7.56 -9.02
N ILE A 70 -6.92 6.56 -9.15
CA ILE A 70 -6.54 5.19 -9.50
C ILE A 70 -6.90 4.90 -10.95
N ASN A 71 -5.90 4.47 -11.73
CA ASN A 71 -6.09 3.81 -13.01
C ASN A 71 -5.58 2.37 -12.91
N PRO A 72 -6.47 1.36 -12.80
CA PRO A 72 -6.04 -0.03 -12.69
C PRO A 72 -5.64 -0.67 -14.03
N GLY A 73 -5.62 0.11 -15.13
CA GLY A 73 -5.23 -0.39 -16.45
C GLY A 73 -6.31 -1.25 -17.11
N THR A 74 -5.88 -2.23 -17.90
CA THR A 74 -6.76 -3.15 -18.63
C THR A 74 -7.00 -4.44 -17.85
N ARG A 75 -8.01 -5.25 -18.24
CA ARG A 75 -8.22 -6.59 -17.65
C ARG A 75 -7.00 -7.48 -17.80
N LYS A 76 -6.35 -7.42 -18.98
CA LYS A 76 -5.11 -8.15 -19.25
C LYS A 76 -4.02 -7.81 -18.23
N PHE A 77 -3.93 -6.54 -17.82
CA PHE A 77 -3.00 -6.14 -16.76
C PHE A 77 -3.36 -6.82 -15.43
N GLU A 78 -4.61 -6.73 -14.97
CA GLU A 78 -5.05 -7.39 -13.72
C GLU A 78 -4.85 -8.92 -13.75
N SER A 79 -5.05 -9.57 -14.91
CA SER A 79 -4.80 -11.01 -15.05
C SER A 79 -3.31 -11.37 -14.91
N LEU A 80 -2.40 -10.51 -15.35
CA LEU A 80 -0.95 -10.70 -15.23
C LEU A 80 -0.42 -10.29 -13.84
N THR A 81 -1.08 -9.33 -13.19
CA THR A 81 -0.70 -8.81 -11.87
C THR A 81 -1.87 -8.93 -10.89
N PRO A 82 -2.26 -10.16 -10.50
CA PRO A 82 -3.45 -10.38 -9.69
C PRO A 82 -3.34 -9.71 -8.32
N GLY A 83 -4.30 -8.85 -8.00
CA GLY A 83 -4.37 -8.08 -6.76
C GLY A 83 -3.81 -6.67 -6.86
N ALA A 84 -3.41 -6.21 -8.06
CA ALA A 84 -2.96 -4.84 -8.26
C ALA A 84 -4.05 -3.82 -7.89
N LEU A 85 -5.28 -4.05 -8.34
CA LEU A 85 -6.39 -3.18 -7.97
C LEU A 85 -6.63 -3.14 -6.45
N PHE A 86 -6.57 -4.29 -5.77
CA PHE A 86 -6.69 -4.37 -4.32
C PHE A 86 -5.58 -3.59 -3.61
N VAL A 87 -4.33 -3.72 -4.08
CA VAL A 87 -3.20 -2.95 -3.55
C VAL A 87 -3.45 -1.45 -3.68
N ALA A 88 -3.95 -0.99 -4.84
CA ALA A 88 -4.22 0.43 -5.07
C ALA A 88 -5.32 0.97 -4.14
N LEU A 89 -6.43 0.24 -4.00
CA LEU A 89 -7.55 0.64 -3.14
C LEU A 89 -7.16 0.63 -1.66
N SER A 90 -6.41 -0.37 -1.22
CA SER A 90 -5.95 -0.49 0.18
C SER A 90 -4.92 0.58 0.61
N ARG A 91 -4.54 1.51 -0.28
CA ARG A 91 -3.70 2.66 0.11
C ARG A 91 -4.52 3.77 0.76
N ALA A 92 -5.80 3.89 0.38
CA ALA A 92 -6.73 4.86 0.96
C ALA A 92 -7.09 4.46 2.39
N LYS A 93 -7.09 5.41 3.33
CA LYS A 93 -7.50 5.18 4.72
C LYS A 93 -9.02 5.00 4.82
N THR A 94 -9.78 5.87 4.16
CA THR A 94 -11.24 5.76 4.13
C THR A 94 -11.78 5.47 2.72
N ALA A 95 -12.79 4.59 2.67
CA ALA A 95 -13.61 4.36 1.49
C ALA A 95 -14.78 5.36 1.38
N GLY A 96 -14.83 6.34 2.29
CA GLY A 96 -15.94 7.27 2.43
C GLY A 96 -17.14 6.65 3.15
N ASP A 97 -18.05 7.52 3.54
CA ASP A 97 -19.37 7.20 4.09
C ASP A 97 -20.41 8.17 3.50
N ASP A 98 -21.64 8.18 4.03
CA ASP A 98 -22.71 9.07 3.54
C ASP A 98 -22.39 10.56 3.69
N ARG A 99 -21.40 10.93 4.53
CA ARG A 99 -21.06 12.32 4.88
C ARG A 99 -19.69 12.74 4.36
N THR A 100 -18.80 11.79 4.12
CA THR A 100 -17.40 12.01 3.80
C THR A 100 -17.02 11.27 2.51
N PRO A 101 -16.41 11.98 1.54
CA PRO A 101 -15.98 11.32 0.32
C PRO A 101 -14.80 10.38 0.58
N PRO A 102 -14.62 9.33 -0.25
CA PRO A 102 -13.45 8.47 -0.18
C PRO A 102 -12.13 9.22 -0.36
N ASP A 103 -11.05 8.65 0.17
CA ASP A 103 -9.69 9.15 -0.08
C ASP A 103 -9.15 8.77 -1.47
N PHE A 104 -9.96 8.06 -2.27
CA PHE A 104 -9.62 7.68 -3.62
C PHE A 104 -10.70 8.09 -4.62
N ALA A 105 -10.28 8.30 -5.85
CA ALA A 105 -11.16 8.49 -7.00
C ALA A 105 -10.69 7.61 -8.15
N TRP A 106 -11.61 7.29 -9.06
CA TRP A 106 -11.26 6.64 -10.31
C TRP A 106 -10.77 7.66 -11.32
N HIS A 107 -9.74 7.29 -12.08
CA HIS A 107 -9.35 8.12 -13.22
C HIS A 107 -10.52 8.22 -14.23
N PRO A 108 -10.79 9.38 -14.86
CA PRO A 108 -11.99 9.58 -15.69
C PRO A 108 -12.17 8.57 -16.84
N VAL A 109 -11.07 8.03 -17.35
CA VAL A 109 -11.06 7.02 -18.43
C VAL A 109 -11.45 5.61 -17.93
N VAL A 110 -11.47 5.39 -16.61
CA VAL A 110 -11.77 4.10 -16.02
C VAL A 110 -13.29 3.94 -15.91
N LEU A 111 -13.85 3.15 -16.82
CA LEU A 111 -15.22 2.67 -16.68
C LEU A 111 -15.25 1.54 -15.65
N VAL A 112 -15.73 1.86 -14.45
CA VAL A 112 -16.00 0.88 -13.39
C VAL A 112 -17.35 0.25 -13.68
N ASN A 113 -17.34 -0.90 -14.35
CA ASN A 113 -18.53 -1.70 -14.57
C ASN A 113 -18.48 -3.00 -13.75
N GLN A 114 -19.64 -3.62 -13.55
CA GLN A 114 -19.75 -4.88 -12.82
C GLN A 114 -18.85 -5.96 -13.41
N ASP A 115 -18.75 -6.00 -14.74
CA ASP A 115 -17.86 -6.92 -15.44
C ASP A 115 -16.41 -6.75 -14.98
N ARG A 116 -15.92 -5.53 -14.67
CA ARG A 116 -14.54 -5.30 -14.20
C ARG A 116 -14.37 -5.65 -12.71
N LEU A 117 -15.35 -5.31 -11.87
CA LEU A 117 -15.29 -5.59 -10.43
C LEU A 117 -15.52 -7.07 -10.10
N CYS A 118 -16.39 -7.73 -10.87
CA CYS A 118 -16.74 -9.14 -10.69
C CYS A 118 -15.88 -10.08 -11.55
N HIS A 119 -14.96 -9.57 -12.37
CA HIS A 119 -14.05 -10.40 -13.15
C HIS A 119 -13.14 -11.21 -12.21
N LYS A 120 -13.43 -12.50 -12.09
CA LYS A 120 -12.59 -13.42 -11.32
C LYS A 120 -11.40 -13.86 -12.18
N VAL A 121 -10.22 -13.40 -11.81
CA VAL A 121 -8.96 -13.85 -12.42
C VAL A 121 -8.63 -15.26 -11.93
N ASP A 122 -8.70 -16.24 -12.83
CA ASP A 122 -8.27 -17.62 -12.56
C ASP A 122 -6.89 -17.89 -13.18
N THR A 123 -5.86 -17.86 -12.34
CA THR A 123 -4.47 -18.12 -12.72
C THR A 123 -3.84 -19.10 -11.73
N PRO A 124 -2.73 -19.76 -12.07
CA PRO A 124 -2.00 -20.60 -11.12
C PRO A 124 -1.73 -19.88 -9.78
N THR A 125 -1.39 -18.59 -9.83
CA THR A 125 -1.15 -17.76 -8.65
C THR A 125 -2.41 -17.54 -7.81
N THR A 126 -3.55 -17.23 -8.42
CA THR A 126 -4.80 -17.03 -7.65
C THR A 126 -5.33 -18.35 -7.06
N ARG A 127 -5.17 -19.47 -7.76
CA ARG A 127 -5.47 -20.81 -7.21
C ARG A 127 -4.58 -21.16 -6.03
N ALA A 128 -3.26 -20.94 -6.13
CA ALA A 128 -2.33 -21.14 -5.03
C ALA A 128 -2.70 -20.29 -3.80
N ARG A 129 -3.03 -19.01 -4.01
CA ARG A 129 -3.50 -18.12 -2.94
C ARG A 129 -4.78 -18.63 -2.27
N ASN A 130 -5.76 -19.11 -3.05
CA ASN A 130 -6.99 -19.65 -2.49
C ASN A 130 -6.75 -20.90 -1.64
N MET A 131 -5.84 -21.79 -2.06
CA MET A 131 -5.44 -22.95 -1.26
C MET A 131 -4.77 -22.51 0.04
N GLU A 132 -3.90 -21.52 -0.01
CA GLU A 132 -3.21 -20.99 1.18
C GLU A 132 -4.17 -20.32 2.16
N ILE A 133 -5.15 -19.54 1.67
CA ILE A 133 -6.20 -18.94 2.51
C ILE A 133 -6.97 -20.03 3.27
N LYS A 134 -7.39 -21.09 2.58
CA LYS A 134 -8.08 -22.23 3.20
C LYS A 134 -7.20 -22.92 4.24
N ARG A 135 -5.92 -23.12 3.94
CA ARG A 135 -4.94 -23.72 4.87
C ARG A 135 -4.80 -22.88 6.14
N ILE A 136 -4.68 -21.55 6.00
CA ILE A 136 -4.59 -20.62 7.14
C ILE A 136 -5.87 -20.63 7.97
N GLN A 137 -7.04 -20.69 7.34
CA GLN A 137 -8.33 -20.80 8.04
C GLN A 137 -8.44 -22.09 8.84
N ASN A 138 -8.05 -23.23 8.25
CA ASN A 138 -8.02 -24.51 8.95
C ASN A 138 -7.06 -24.46 10.14
N LEU A 139 -5.84 -23.94 9.93
CA LEU A 139 -4.86 -23.77 10.99
C LEU A 139 -5.38 -22.89 12.14
N SER A 140 -6.12 -21.82 11.81
CA SER A 140 -6.76 -20.96 12.81
C SER A 140 -7.78 -21.73 13.64
N SER A 141 -8.64 -22.53 13.01
CA SER A 141 -9.67 -23.34 13.69
C SER A 141 -9.08 -24.44 14.56
N GLU A 142 -8.03 -25.11 14.09
CA GLU A 142 -7.29 -26.12 14.85
C GLU A 142 -6.60 -25.51 16.06
N THR A 143 -5.93 -24.36 15.87
CA THR A 143 -5.27 -23.62 16.94
C THR A 143 -6.28 -23.17 17.99
N PHE A 144 -7.43 -22.64 17.57
CA PHE A 144 -8.51 -22.26 18.47
C PHE A 144 -9.04 -23.44 19.30
N SER A 145 -9.25 -24.59 18.66
CA SER A 145 -9.70 -25.81 19.35
C SER A 145 -8.67 -26.32 20.35
N LYS A 146 -7.40 -26.42 19.92
CA LYS A 146 -6.27 -26.93 20.73
C LYS A 146 -5.98 -26.07 21.95
N TYR A 147 -6.14 -24.75 21.82
CA TYR A 147 -5.87 -23.78 22.88
C TYR A 147 -7.14 -23.14 23.42
N SER A 148 -8.27 -23.82 23.34
CA SER A 148 -9.58 -23.33 23.81
C SER A 148 -9.56 -22.91 25.28
N TYR A 149 -8.77 -23.58 26.13
CA TYR A 149 -8.58 -23.23 27.54
C TYR A 149 -7.89 -21.87 27.75
N ILE A 150 -7.10 -21.38 26.78
CA ILE A 150 -6.45 -20.06 26.87
C ILE A 150 -7.49 -18.94 26.70
N SER A 151 -8.56 -19.17 25.94
CA SER A 151 -9.62 -18.17 25.73
C SER A 151 -10.35 -17.78 27.03
N ASN A 152 -10.33 -18.66 28.04
CA ASN A 152 -10.87 -18.42 29.38
C ASN A 152 -9.83 -17.81 30.35
N SER A 153 -8.58 -17.64 29.92
CA SER A 153 -7.58 -16.93 30.72
C SER A 153 -7.84 -15.43 30.64
N LYS A 154 -7.81 -14.73 31.80
CA LYS A 154 -8.04 -13.28 31.92
C LYS A 154 -7.16 -12.41 31.00
N ILE A 155 -6.09 -12.97 30.44
CA ILE A 155 -5.15 -12.29 29.55
C ILE A 155 -5.76 -12.03 28.16
N LEU A 156 -6.50 -12.99 27.58
CA LEU A 156 -7.09 -12.81 26.24
C LEU A 156 -8.38 -11.97 26.23
N LEU A 157 -9.13 -11.94 27.34
CA LEU A 157 -10.28 -11.03 27.50
C LEU A 157 -9.84 -9.56 27.39
N LYS A 158 -8.70 -9.21 28.00
CA LYS A 158 -8.09 -7.87 27.90
C LYS A 158 -7.66 -7.50 26.46
N PHE A 159 -7.23 -8.48 25.67
CA PHE A 159 -6.87 -8.28 24.26
C PHE A 159 -8.09 -8.08 23.37
N ARG A 160 -9.21 -8.79 23.61
CA ARG A 160 -10.47 -8.59 22.88
C ARG A 160 -11.08 -7.20 23.15
N GLU A 161 -11.10 -6.78 24.41
CA GLU A 161 -11.61 -5.45 24.80
C GLU A 161 -10.77 -4.27 24.24
N THR A 162 -9.53 -4.51 23.84
CA THR A 162 -8.65 -3.49 23.23
C THR A 162 -8.65 -3.53 21.70
N THR A 163 -9.20 -4.58 21.08
CA THR A 163 -9.47 -4.61 19.63
C THR A 163 -10.84 -4.03 19.29
N ASP A 164 -11.87 -4.23 20.12
CA ASP A 164 -13.19 -3.62 19.87
C ASP A 164 -13.18 -2.09 20.06
N ARG A 165 -12.43 -1.58 21.06
CA ARG A 165 -12.27 -0.12 21.26
C ARG A 165 -11.51 0.61 20.16
N ARG A 166 -10.81 -0.10 19.26
CA ARG A 166 -10.14 0.50 18.09
C ARG A 166 -11.02 0.62 16.86
N HIS A 167 -12.28 0.16 16.94
CA HIS A 167 -13.29 0.32 15.90
C HIS A 167 -14.32 1.43 16.23
N GLU A 168 -14.17 2.12 17.36
CA GLU A 168 -15.08 3.19 17.83
C GLU A 168 -14.41 4.59 17.91
N GLU A 169 -13.16 4.74 17.44
CA GLU A 169 -12.45 6.04 17.27
C GLU A 169 -12.09 6.27 15.80
#